data_AF-A0A2V8TYC9-F1
#
_entry.id   AF-A0A2V8TYC9-F1
#
_cell.length_a   1.000
_cell.length_b   1.000
_cell.length_c   1.000
_cell.angle_alpha   90.00
_cell.angle_beta   90.00
_cell.angle_gamma   90.00
#
_symmetry.space_group_name_H-M   'P 1'
#
loop_
_entity.id
_entity.type
_entity.pdbx_description
1 polymer ?
#
loop_
_entity_poly.entity_id
_entity_poly.type
_entity_poly.pdbx_seq_one_letter_code
_entity_poly.pdbx_strand_id
1 'polypeptide(L)'
;MRHTKALLTLAVLGLGTPAPGQGRADLVLLDAPRGAWLATVKEGAVVTVLEQRDGWRRVRVEGWTMAPAGAPPDVSVQPPPAGPSALPGAAPTGARVRGVLAPDIRSGGSAGANLLVLLVRESAALLADHRRAGEDCRARVGDKDREIEGLRADLERALNSSDNFREAATRNDRMRTRLRAAEKERQLIVQECRGKAQDIFERAAVQRAISDGGGRFEFEGVEPGRYGVVALEPSGERPRSWSFECLIAGAEARVLDPSADRAGFEADWGLR
;
A
#
# COMPACT_ATOMS: atom_id res chain seq x y z
N MET A 1 55.58 40.31 16.92
CA MET A 1 56.12 38.93 16.91
C MET A 1 55.21 38.06 16.07
N ARG A 2 55.76 37.48 15.00
CA ARG A 2 55.10 36.64 14.00
C ARG A 2 55.31 35.17 14.37
N HIS A 3 54.24 34.39 14.55
CA HIS A 3 54.26 32.92 14.53
C HIS A 3 52.92 32.49 13.91
N THR A 4 52.83 32.16 12.62
CA THR A 4 53.26 30.93 11.91
C THR A 4 52.49 29.68 12.33
N LYS A 5 51.44 29.39 11.55
CA LYS A 5 50.88 28.11 11.08
C LYS A 5 51.19 26.80 11.85
N ALA A 6 50.14 26.05 12.16
CA ALA A 6 50.05 24.61 11.84
C ALA A 6 48.57 24.19 11.73
N LEU A 7 48.09 24.05 10.50
CA LEU A 7 46.81 23.43 10.15
C LEU A 7 47.06 21.92 10.04
N LEU A 8 46.51 21.15 10.97
CA LEU A 8 46.55 19.68 10.92
C LEU A 8 45.26 19.19 10.28
N THR A 9 45.30 18.88 8.98
CA THR A 9 44.19 18.26 8.25
C THR A 9 44.31 16.74 8.37
N LEU A 10 43.54 16.13 9.27
CA LEU A 10 43.41 14.68 9.36
C LEU A 10 42.36 14.22 8.35
N ALA A 11 42.79 13.71 7.20
CA ALA A 11 41.91 13.03 6.25
C ALA A 11 41.80 11.55 6.65
N VAL A 12 40.73 11.20 7.36
CA VAL A 12 40.37 9.79 7.61
C VAL A 12 39.58 9.29 6.41
N LEU A 13 40.26 8.61 5.49
CA LEU A 13 39.63 7.83 4.43
C LEU A 13 39.14 6.50 5.02
N GLY A 14 37.91 6.51 5.53
CA GLY A 14 37.19 5.29 5.90
C GLY A 14 36.68 4.57 4.66
N LEU A 15 37.42 3.57 4.18
CA LEU A 15 36.92 2.61 3.20
C LEU A 15 35.96 1.63 3.90
N GLY A 16 34.72 2.08 4.10
CA GLY A 16 33.64 1.21 4.55
C GLY A 16 33.17 0.33 3.40
N THR A 17 33.52 -0.96 3.43
CA THR A 17 32.90 -1.97 2.55
C THR A 17 31.40 -2.05 2.89
N PRO A 18 30.48 -1.78 1.95
CA PRO A 18 29.05 -1.91 2.23
C PRO A 18 28.74 -3.39 2.52
N ALA A 19 28.18 -3.67 3.69
CA ALA A 19 27.69 -4.99 4.03
C ALA A 19 26.59 -5.42 3.04
N PRO A 20 26.67 -6.60 2.43
CA PRO A 20 25.60 -7.10 1.58
C PRO A 20 24.44 -7.62 2.44
N GLY A 21 23.22 -7.26 2.08
CA GLY A 21 22.05 -8.10 2.40
C GLY A 21 21.17 -7.69 3.59
N GLN A 22 20.97 -6.40 3.86
CA GLN A 22 19.69 -5.98 4.44
C GLN A 22 18.74 -5.73 3.28
N GLY A 23 17.71 -6.57 3.11
CA GLY A 23 16.66 -6.32 2.11
C GLY A 23 16.08 -4.93 2.35
N ARG A 24 16.33 -3.99 1.44
CA ARG A 24 15.89 -2.62 1.63
C ARG A 24 14.46 -2.54 1.12
N ALA A 25 13.56 -2.13 2.00
CA ALA A 25 12.20 -1.85 1.61
C ALA A 25 12.14 -0.78 0.51
N ASP A 26 11.08 -0.80 -0.29
CA ASP A 26 10.78 0.26 -1.25
C ASP A 26 10.81 1.65 -0.59
N LEU A 27 11.33 2.65 -1.31
CA LEU A 27 11.48 4.00 -0.82
C LEU A 27 10.21 4.80 -1.07
N VAL A 28 9.62 5.34 -0.02
CA VAL A 28 8.45 6.20 -0.10
C VAL A 28 8.88 7.66 -0.29
N LEU A 29 8.42 8.32 -1.36
CA LEU A 29 8.64 9.74 -1.61
C LEU A 29 7.47 10.56 -1.07
N LEU A 30 7.79 11.63 -0.33
CA LEU A 30 6.84 12.61 0.16
C LEU A 30 7.21 14.01 -0.37
N ASP A 31 6.24 14.92 -0.48
CA ASP A 31 6.48 16.31 -0.91
C ASP A 31 7.19 17.17 0.15
N ALA A 32 7.08 16.78 1.42
CA ALA A 32 7.75 17.38 2.57
C ALA A 32 7.96 16.34 3.69
N PRO A 33 8.77 16.64 4.72
CA PRO A 33 8.80 15.84 5.95
C PRO A 33 7.40 15.67 6.54
N ARG A 34 6.88 14.44 6.56
CA ARG A 34 5.48 14.11 6.94
C ARG A 34 4.41 14.73 6.02
N GLY A 35 4.77 15.07 4.79
CA GLY A 35 3.87 15.60 3.76
C GLY A 35 3.09 14.53 3.01
N ALA A 36 2.49 14.92 1.89
CA ALA A 36 1.73 14.02 1.03
C ALA A 36 2.64 13.01 0.34
N TRP A 37 2.14 11.78 0.14
CA TRP A 37 2.84 10.76 -0.64
C TRP A 37 2.84 11.17 -2.11
N LEU A 38 4.02 11.13 -2.73
CA LEU A 38 4.20 11.42 -4.15
C LEU A 38 4.31 10.15 -4.98
N ALA A 39 5.13 9.19 -4.52
CA ALA A 39 5.38 7.94 -5.22
C ALA A 39 6.06 6.93 -4.30
N THR A 40 6.02 5.66 -4.70
CA THR A 40 6.88 4.60 -4.16
C THR A 40 7.91 4.24 -5.22
N VAL A 41 9.17 4.29 -4.83
CA VAL A 41 10.33 4.03 -5.66
C VAL A 41 10.90 2.67 -5.27
N LYS A 42 10.99 1.75 -6.24
CA LYS A 42 11.50 0.41 -5.99
C LYS A 42 12.92 0.43 -5.44
N GLU A 43 13.23 -0.59 -4.64
CA GLU A 43 14.60 -0.85 -4.20
C GLU A 43 15.58 -0.83 -5.40
N GLY A 44 16.71 -0.13 -5.22
CA GLY A 44 17.77 -0.04 -6.23
C GLY A 44 17.57 1.05 -7.29
N ALA A 45 16.43 1.75 -7.30
CA ALA A 45 16.28 2.91 -8.17
C ALA A 45 17.29 4.02 -7.81
N VAL A 46 17.85 4.64 -8.83
CA VAL A 46 18.82 5.72 -8.66
C VAL A 46 18.08 6.98 -8.19
N VAL A 47 18.41 7.43 -6.99
CA VAL A 47 17.90 8.68 -6.43
C VAL A 47 19.07 9.60 -6.07
N THR A 48 18.99 10.86 -6.45
CA THR A 48 20.00 11.86 -6.10
C THR A 48 19.57 12.54 -4.81
N VAL A 49 20.32 12.36 -3.72
CA VAL A 49 20.05 13.08 -2.47
C VAL A 49 20.54 14.52 -2.61
N LEU A 50 19.61 15.47 -2.56
CA LEU A 50 19.90 16.90 -2.66
C LEU A 50 20.24 17.51 -1.28
N GLU A 51 19.54 17.08 -0.24
CA GLU A 51 19.69 17.60 1.12
C GLU A 51 19.36 16.50 2.14
N GLN A 52 20.05 16.52 3.28
CA GLN A 52 19.73 15.64 4.41
C GLN A 52 19.67 16.46 5.70
N ARG A 53 18.54 16.41 6.39
CA ARG A 53 18.30 17.17 7.63
C ARG A 53 17.27 16.47 8.50
N ASP A 54 17.50 16.45 9.82
CA ASP A 54 16.54 15.95 10.83
C ASP A 54 16.01 14.53 10.52
N GLY A 55 16.87 13.67 9.97
CA GLY A 55 16.50 12.29 9.57
C GLY A 55 15.79 12.17 8.22
N TRP A 56 15.47 13.29 7.56
CA TRP A 56 14.85 13.33 6.23
C TRP A 56 15.88 13.54 5.12
N ARG A 57 15.57 13.01 3.94
CA ARG A 57 16.35 13.22 2.72
C ARG A 57 15.46 13.86 1.67
N ARG A 58 15.83 15.05 1.21
CA ARG A 58 15.26 15.62 -0.01
C ARG A 58 15.95 14.94 -1.18
N VAL A 59 15.19 14.21 -1.98
CA VAL A 59 15.73 13.47 -3.12
C VAL A 59 15.17 14.02 -4.43
N ARG A 60 15.96 13.91 -5.49
CA ARG A 60 15.52 14.06 -6.88
C ARG A 60 15.51 12.67 -7.51
N VAL A 61 14.42 12.36 -8.19
CA VAL A 61 14.29 11.15 -9.01
C VAL A 61 14.11 11.61 -10.44
N GLU A 62 14.97 11.13 -11.32
CA GLU A 62 14.92 11.39 -12.76
C GLU A 62 14.67 10.06 -13.47
N GLY A 63 13.75 10.06 -14.44
CA GLY A 63 13.36 8.85 -15.15
C GLY A 63 12.55 9.18 -16.40
N TRP A 64 12.51 8.23 -17.31
CA TRP A 64 11.69 8.29 -18.52
C TRP A 64 10.42 7.49 -18.30
N THR A 65 9.27 8.05 -18.67
CA THR A 65 8.00 7.34 -18.73
C THR A 65 7.58 7.17 -20.19
N MET A 66 6.79 6.14 -20.49
CA MET A 66 6.23 6.02 -21.83
C MET A 66 5.24 7.17 -22.07
N ALA A 67 5.49 7.95 -23.12
CA ALA A 67 4.50 8.90 -23.61
C ALA A 67 3.29 8.12 -24.12
N PRO A 68 2.05 8.54 -23.81
CA PRO A 68 0.87 7.91 -24.37
C PRO A 68 0.92 8.04 -25.90
N ALA A 69 0.67 6.93 -26.61
CA ALA A 69 0.68 6.92 -28.07
C ALA A 69 -0.36 7.91 -28.59
N GLY A 70 0.11 8.97 -29.27
CA GLY A 70 -0.74 10.06 -29.77
C GLY A 70 -0.58 11.39 -29.05
N ALA A 71 0.27 11.50 -28.02
CA ALA A 71 0.66 12.80 -27.49
C ALA A 71 1.45 13.57 -28.56
N PRO A 72 1.02 14.77 -28.98
CA PRO A 72 1.84 15.63 -29.83
C PRO A 72 3.17 15.93 -29.13
N PRO A 73 4.28 16.07 -29.88
CA PRO A 73 5.59 16.36 -29.29
C PRO A 73 5.53 17.64 -28.44
N ASP A 74 6.11 17.55 -27.24
CA ASP A 74 6.14 18.59 -26.21
C ASP A 74 6.43 19.98 -26.80
N VAL A 75 5.42 20.84 -26.78
CA VAL A 75 5.62 22.27 -26.99
C VAL A 75 6.12 22.80 -25.65
N SER A 76 7.37 23.30 -25.60
CA SER A 76 7.88 24.04 -24.45
C SER A 76 6.81 25.01 -23.96
N VAL A 77 6.28 24.80 -22.76
CA VAL A 77 5.30 25.69 -22.13
C VAL A 77 6.05 26.97 -21.75
N GLN A 78 6.23 27.84 -22.73
CA GLN A 78 6.49 29.25 -22.50
C GLN A 78 5.23 29.80 -21.80
N PRO A 79 5.35 30.48 -20.65
CA PRO A 79 4.19 31.06 -19.98
C PRO A 79 3.46 31.94 -21.00
N PRO A 80 2.14 31.73 -21.22
CA PRO A 80 1.45 32.40 -22.30
C PRO A 80 1.52 33.92 -22.05
N PRO A 81 1.84 34.72 -23.07
CA PRO A 81 1.48 36.14 -23.02
C PRO A 81 -0.03 36.21 -22.77
N ALA A 82 -0.48 37.16 -21.94
CA ALA A 82 -1.88 37.34 -21.57
C ALA A 82 -2.77 37.48 -22.83
N GLY A 83 -3.24 36.33 -23.32
CA GLY A 83 -4.10 36.19 -24.47
C GLY A 83 -5.54 35.95 -24.00
N PRO A 84 -6.52 36.27 -24.85
CA PRO A 84 -7.94 36.18 -24.52
C PRO A 84 -8.31 34.76 -24.08
N SER A 85 -9.10 34.69 -23.01
CA SER A 85 -9.61 33.49 -22.36
C SER A 85 -9.85 32.33 -23.32
N ALA A 86 -9.16 31.22 -23.07
CA ALA A 86 -9.45 29.95 -23.72
C ALA A 86 -10.95 29.64 -23.59
N LEU A 87 -11.57 29.31 -24.73
CA LEU A 87 -12.95 28.83 -24.80
C LEU A 87 -13.15 27.65 -23.85
N PRO A 88 -14.30 27.54 -23.17
CA PRO A 88 -14.58 26.43 -22.26
C PRO A 88 -14.42 25.10 -23.00
N GLY A 89 -13.43 24.31 -22.57
CA GLY A 89 -13.25 22.94 -23.07
C GLY A 89 -14.55 22.16 -22.89
N ALA A 90 -14.91 21.38 -23.91
CA ALA A 90 -16.12 20.57 -23.90
C ALA A 90 -16.25 19.82 -22.57
N ALA A 91 -17.39 19.97 -21.91
CA ALA A 91 -17.63 19.37 -20.61
C ALA A 91 -17.37 17.84 -20.69
N PRO A 92 -16.68 17.25 -19.70
CA PRO A 92 -16.44 15.82 -19.70
C PRO A 92 -17.76 15.07 -19.84
N THR A 93 -17.84 14.19 -20.83
CA THR A 93 -19.03 13.40 -21.13
C THR A 93 -19.00 12.17 -20.23
N GLY A 94 -19.55 12.28 -19.02
CA GLY A 94 -19.66 11.15 -18.09
C GLY A 94 -19.91 11.58 -16.66
N ALA A 95 -20.27 10.62 -15.82
CA ALA A 95 -20.48 10.87 -14.40
C ALA A 95 -19.17 11.16 -13.69
N ARG A 96 -19.30 11.80 -12.53
CA ARG A 96 -18.21 12.02 -11.60
C ARG A 96 -18.50 11.23 -10.34
N VAL A 97 -17.57 10.40 -9.89
CA VAL A 97 -17.72 9.60 -8.67
C VAL A 97 -16.75 10.11 -7.62
N ARG A 98 -17.26 10.52 -6.47
CA ARG A 98 -16.47 11.02 -5.34
C ARG A 98 -16.77 10.23 -4.09
N GLY A 99 -15.81 10.13 -3.19
CA GLY A 99 -16.04 9.51 -1.89
C GLY A 99 -14.96 9.89 -0.89
N VAL A 100 -15.14 9.41 0.34
CA VAL A 100 -14.17 9.56 1.43
C VAL A 100 -13.94 8.20 2.05
N LEU A 101 -12.68 7.77 2.13
CA LEU A 101 -12.27 6.60 2.88
C LEU A 101 -12.26 6.96 4.37
N ALA A 102 -13.43 6.94 5.00
CA ALA A 102 -13.53 7.27 6.42
C ALA A 102 -12.79 6.21 7.26
N PRO A 103 -11.90 6.61 8.19
CA PRO A 103 -11.43 5.72 9.23
C PRO A 103 -12.61 5.24 10.08
N ASP A 104 -12.52 4.01 10.60
CA ASP A 104 -13.20 3.74 11.86
C ASP A 104 -12.52 4.61 12.94
N ILE A 105 -13.29 5.56 13.50
CA ILE A 105 -12.86 6.55 14.50
C ILE A 105 -12.17 5.86 15.70
N ARG A 106 -12.51 4.60 15.97
CA ARG A 106 -11.93 3.82 17.09
C ARG A 106 -10.50 3.34 16.83
N SER A 107 -10.04 3.37 15.58
CA SER A 107 -8.83 2.67 15.15
C SER A 107 -7.57 3.53 15.12
N GLY A 108 -7.62 4.80 15.55
CA GLY A 108 -6.47 5.70 15.71
C GLY A 108 -5.47 5.69 14.54
N GLY A 109 -5.64 6.55 13.54
CA GLY A 109 -4.67 6.69 12.44
C GLY A 109 -5.22 7.55 11.29
N SER A 110 -4.34 7.99 10.37
CA SER A 110 -4.70 8.69 9.13
C SER A 110 -5.32 7.74 8.09
N ALA A 111 -6.27 6.92 8.53
CA ALA A 111 -6.81 5.87 7.68
C ALA A 111 -7.45 6.48 6.44
N GLY A 112 -7.22 5.85 5.30
CA GLY A 112 -7.76 6.33 4.03
C GLY A 112 -6.83 7.27 3.28
N ALA A 113 -5.78 7.84 3.87
CA ALA A 113 -4.88 8.75 3.16
C ALA A 113 -3.90 8.01 2.23
N ASN A 114 -3.69 8.56 1.03
CA ASN A 114 -2.72 8.05 0.04
C ASN A 114 -2.94 6.58 -0.34
N LEU A 115 -4.19 6.15 -0.41
CA LEU A 115 -4.55 4.79 -0.80
C LEU A 115 -4.87 4.74 -2.28
N LEU A 116 -4.44 3.65 -2.93
CA LEU A 116 -4.89 3.32 -4.27
C LEU A 116 -6.38 2.95 -4.20
N VAL A 117 -7.20 3.73 -4.89
CA VAL A 117 -8.64 3.51 -5.05
C VAL A 117 -8.90 3.05 -6.46
N LEU A 118 -9.55 1.90 -6.59
CA LEU A 118 -9.88 1.26 -7.84
C LEU A 118 -11.37 1.41 -8.11
N LEU A 119 -11.73 1.95 -9.26
CA LEU A 119 -13.07 1.83 -9.79
C LEU A 119 -13.10 0.58 -10.67
N VAL A 120 -13.92 -0.39 -10.29
CA VAL A 120 -13.95 -1.71 -10.91
C VAL A 120 -15.34 -1.95 -11.48
N ARG A 121 -15.44 -2.32 -12.77
CA ARG A 121 -16.74 -2.66 -13.35
C ARG A 121 -17.21 -3.98 -12.75
N GLU A 122 -18.41 -4.00 -12.16
CA GLU A 122 -18.93 -5.20 -11.53
C GLU A 122 -19.26 -6.24 -12.61
N SER A 123 -18.74 -7.45 -12.46
CA SER A 123 -19.08 -8.58 -13.31
C SER A 123 -19.22 -9.84 -12.47
N ALA A 124 -20.11 -10.73 -12.89
CA ALA A 124 -20.30 -12.02 -12.21
C ALA A 124 -19.03 -12.86 -12.19
N ALA A 125 -18.20 -12.77 -13.24
CA ALA A 125 -16.91 -13.46 -13.33
C ALA A 125 -15.93 -12.95 -12.26
N LEU A 126 -15.76 -11.62 -12.15
CA LEU A 126 -14.90 -11.01 -11.14
C LEU A 126 -15.30 -11.44 -9.72
N LEU A 127 -16.60 -11.37 -9.40
CA LEU A 127 -17.10 -11.73 -8.07
C LEU A 127 -16.96 -13.22 -7.77
N ALA A 128 -17.09 -14.08 -8.79
CA ALA A 128 -16.86 -15.52 -8.65
C ALA A 128 -15.37 -15.82 -8.40
N ASP A 129 -14.46 -15.19 -9.16
CA ASP A 129 -13.03 -15.35 -9.00
C ASP A 129 -12.54 -14.84 -7.64
N HIS A 130 -13.01 -13.67 -7.22
CA HIS A 130 -12.70 -13.09 -5.90
C HIS A 130 -13.16 -14.01 -4.76
N ARG A 131 -14.39 -14.54 -4.84
CA ARG A 131 -14.93 -15.45 -3.84
C ARG A 131 -14.13 -16.75 -3.74
N ARG A 132 -13.84 -17.39 -4.88
CA ARG A 132 -13.06 -18.64 -4.93
C ARG A 132 -11.67 -18.42 -4.33
N ALA A 133 -10.98 -17.35 -4.75
CA ALA A 133 -9.67 -17.03 -4.22
C ALA A 133 -9.70 -16.78 -2.70
N GLY A 134 -10.76 -16.16 -2.19
CA GLY A 134 -10.95 -15.94 -0.75
C GLY A 134 -11.24 -17.21 0.04
N GLU A 135 -12.00 -18.15 -0.52
CA GLU A 135 -12.23 -19.48 0.09
C GLU A 135 -10.92 -20.25 0.22
N ASP A 136 -10.13 -20.32 -0.85
CA ASP A 136 -8.80 -20.96 -0.85
C ASP A 136 -7.88 -20.32 0.21
N CYS A 137 -7.88 -18.99 0.29
CA CYS A 137 -7.04 -18.26 1.24
C CYS A 137 -7.46 -18.46 2.69
N ARG A 138 -8.77 -18.43 3.00
CA ARG A 138 -9.27 -18.73 4.34
C ARG A 138 -8.95 -20.17 4.76
N ALA A 139 -9.02 -21.13 3.84
CA ALA A 139 -8.62 -22.51 4.13
C ALA A 139 -7.14 -22.59 4.51
N ARG A 140 -6.24 -22.00 3.70
CA ARG A 140 -4.80 -21.97 3.98
C ARG A 140 -4.45 -21.32 5.33
N VAL A 141 -5.09 -20.19 5.64
CA VAL A 141 -4.88 -19.49 6.92
C VAL A 141 -5.40 -20.34 8.07
N GLY A 142 -6.60 -20.92 7.94
CA GLY A 142 -7.20 -21.79 8.95
C GLY A 142 -6.38 -23.06 9.23
N ASP A 143 -5.73 -23.64 8.22
CA ASP A 143 -4.82 -24.76 8.39
C ASP A 143 -3.60 -24.37 9.24
N LYS A 144 -3.02 -23.21 8.97
CA LYS A 144 -1.87 -22.69 9.73
C LYS A 144 -2.24 -22.27 11.15
N ASP A 145 -3.46 -21.74 11.35
CA ASP A 145 -3.99 -21.43 12.69
C ASP A 145 -4.10 -22.69 13.55
N ARG A 146 -4.64 -23.78 13.01
CA ARG A 146 -4.71 -25.07 13.72
C ARG A 146 -3.33 -25.62 14.07
N GLU A 147 -2.34 -25.46 13.19
CA GLU A 147 -0.94 -25.83 13.49
C GLU A 147 -0.38 -25.00 14.66
N ILE A 148 -0.58 -23.69 14.64
CA ILE A 148 -0.12 -22.78 15.70
C ILE A 148 -0.76 -23.14 17.05
N GLU A 149 -2.07 -23.41 17.07
CA GLU A 149 -2.78 -23.87 18.26
C GLU A 149 -2.22 -25.19 18.79
N GLY A 150 -1.95 -26.16 17.90
CA GLY A 150 -1.29 -27.41 18.26
C GLY A 150 0.09 -27.20 18.88
N LEU A 151 0.92 -26.32 18.29
CA LEU A 151 2.25 -26.00 18.82
C LEU A 151 2.18 -25.30 20.18
N ARG A 152 1.17 -24.43 20.41
CA ARG A 152 0.95 -23.80 21.72
C ARG A 152 0.56 -24.82 22.78
N ALA A 153 -0.35 -25.74 22.45
CA ALA A 153 -0.73 -26.83 23.35
C ALA A 153 0.46 -27.77 23.64
N ASP A 154 1.31 -28.07 22.65
CA ASP A 154 2.53 -28.86 22.83
C ASP A 154 3.54 -28.16 23.77
N LEU A 155 3.71 -26.85 23.60
CA LEU A 155 4.59 -26.03 24.43
C LEU A 155 4.12 -26.03 25.89
N GLU A 156 2.82 -25.88 26.13
CA GLU A 156 2.22 -25.93 27.46
C GLU A 156 2.39 -27.31 28.11
N ARG A 157 2.11 -28.39 27.36
CA ARG A 157 2.33 -29.76 27.85
C ARG A 157 3.78 -30.03 28.19
N ALA A 158 4.72 -29.57 27.38
CA ALA A 158 6.15 -29.75 27.62
C ALA A 158 6.67 -29.05 28.88
N LEU A 159 6.04 -27.94 29.30
CA LEU A 159 6.35 -27.26 30.56
C LEU A 159 5.93 -28.08 31.79
N ASN A 160 4.92 -28.93 31.65
CA ASN A 160 4.32 -29.68 32.76
C ASN A 160 4.85 -31.11 32.91
N SER A 161 5.69 -31.61 32.00
CA SER A 161 5.93 -33.05 31.86
C SER A 161 7.37 -33.54 32.10
N SER A 162 8.26 -32.77 32.73
CA SER A 162 9.68 -33.14 32.80
C SER A 162 10.33 -32.91 34.17
N ASP A 163 10.88 -33.99 34.73
CA ASP A 163 11.69 -33.97 35.95
C ASP A 163 13.16 -33.58 35.69
N ASN A 164 13.60 -33.56 34.42
CA ASN A 164 14.94 -33.16 34.02
C ASN A 164 14.96 -31.75 33.40
N PHE A 165 15.53 -30.79 34.11
CA PHE A 165 15.57 -29.38 33.69
C PHE A 165 16.27 -29.15 32.34
N ARG A 166 17.36 -29.88 32.03
CA ARG A 166 18.16 -29.62 30.83
C ARG A 166 17.45 -30.05 29.56
N GLU A 167 16.79 -31.21 29.62
CA GLU A 167 15.98 -31.73 28.52
C GLU A 167 14.71 -30.89 28.33
N ALA A 168 14.08 -30.48 29.43
CA ALA A 168 12.92 -29.58 29.40
C ALA A 168 13.24 -28.26 28.70
N ALA A 169 14.36 -27.61 29.07
CA ALA A 169 14.79 -26.34 28.48
C ALA A 169 15.04 -26.49 26.97
N THR A 170 15.80 -27.52 26.56
CA THR A 170 16.09 -27.77 25.14
C THR A 170 14.81 -28.03 24.33
N ARG A 171 13.86 -28.78 24.89
CA ARG A 171 12.58 -29.06 24.24
C ARG A 171 11.73 -27.79 24.13
N ASN A 172 11.68 -26.97 25.19
CA ASN A 172 10.96 -25.72 25.20
C ASN A 172 11.48 -24.74 24.14
N ASP A 173 12.80 -24.59 24.04
CA ASP A 173 13.43 -23.69 23.06
C ASP A 173 13.11 -24.14 21.62
N ARG A 174 13.14 -25.44 21.35
CA ARG A 174 12.75 -26.01 20.05
C ARG A 174 11.28 -25.72 19.73
N MET A 175 10.37 -25.91 20.68
CA MET A 175 8.95 -25.64 20.49
C MET A 175 8.66 -24.14 20.28
N ARG A 176 9.31 -23.25 21.05
CA ARG A 176 9.21 -21.79 20.85
C ARG A 176 9.71 -21.37 19.48
N THR A 177 10.80 -21.99 19.00
CA THR A 177 11.35 -21.70 17.68
C THR A 177 10.37 -22.12 16.58
N ARG A 178 9.77 -23.31 16.70
CA ARG A 178 8.74 -23.79 15.77
C ARG A 178 7.50 -22.90 15.76
N LEU A 179 7.02 -22.50 16.94
CA LEU A 179 5.86 -21.61 17.07
C LEU A 179 6.10 -20.27 16.38
N ARG A 180 7.24 -19.62 16.63
CA ARG A 180 7.60 -18.35 15.96
C ARG A 180 7.71 -18.50 14.45
N ALA A 181 8.25 -19.63 13.98
CA ALA A 181 8.35 -19.91 12.54
C ALA A 181 6.95 -20.07 11.91
N ALA A 182 6.05 -20.82 12.55
CA ALA A 182 4.68 -20.99 12.09
C ALA A 182 3.89 -19.66 12.10
N GLU A 183 4.06 -18.83 13.13
CA GLU A 183 3.45 -17.48 13.19
C GLU A 183 3.94 -16.57 12.06
N LYS A 184 5.25 -16.60 11.76
CA LYS A 184 5.81 -15.87 10.62
C LYS A 184 5.26 -16.38 9.28
N GLU A 185 5.15 -17.70 9.12
CA GLU A 185 4.60 -18.31 7.90
C GLU A 185 3.12 -17.94 7.72
N ARG A 186 2.33 -17.94 8.80
CA ARG A 186 0.95 -17.45 8.80
C ARG A 186 0.87 -16.02 8.28
N GLN A 187 1.72 -15.12 8.78
CA GLN A 187 1.76 -13.74 8.31
C GLN A 187 2.08 -13.65 6.81
N LEU A 188 3.03 -14.46 6.32
CA LEU A 188 3.36 -14.51 4.90
C LEU A 188 2.18 -14.99 4.04
N ILE A 189 1.44 -16.02 4.48
CA ILE A 189 0.23 -16.50 3.79
C ILE A 189 -0.81 -15.39 3.71
N VAL A 190 -1.04 -14.66 4.82
CA VAL A 190 -2.00 -13.54 4.83
C VAL A 190 -1.57 -12.44 3.86
N GLN A 191 -0.28 -12.08 3.82
CA GLN A 191 0.22 -11.07 2.89
C GLN A 191 0.10 -11.50 1.42
N GLU A 192 0.44 -12.76 1.11
CA GLU A 192 0.26 -13.34 -0.22
C GLU A 192 -1.20 -13.30 -0.66
N CYS A 193 -2.11 -13.68 0.25
CA CYS A 193 -3.55 -13.64 0.01
C CYS A 193 -4.05 -12.22 -0.26
N ARG A 194 -3.59 -11.22 0.50
CA ARG A 194 -3.95 -9.81 0.25
C ARG A 194 -3.43 -9.31 -1.09
N GLY A 195 -2.20 -9.66 -1.46
CA GLY A 195 -1.65 -9.36 -2.79
C GLY A 195 -2.52 -9.96 -3.90
N LYS A 196 -2.93 -11.23 -3.76
CA LYS A 196 -3.82 -11.90 -4.70
C LYS A 196 -5.20 -11.23 -4.80
N ALA A 197 -5.76 -10.76 -3.69
CA ALA A 197 -7.02 -10.03 -3.68
C ALA A 197 -6.92 -8.71 -4.45
N GLN A 198 -5.85 -7.93 -4.20
CA GLN A 198 -5.57 -6.69 -4.92
C GLN A 198 -5.39 -6.94 -6.42
N ASP A 199 -4.60 -7.95 -6.81
CA ASP A 199 -4.36 -8.32 -8.21
C ASP A 199 -5.65 -8.63 -8.98
N ILE A 200 -6.64 -9.27 -8.33
CA ILE A 200 -7.94 -9.57 -8.93
C ILE A 200 -8.67 -8.28 -9.30
N PHE A 201 -8.72 -7.30 -8.39
CA PHE A 201 -9.38 -6.03 -8.64
C PHE A 201 -8.60 -5.13 -9.61
N GLU A 202 -7.27 -5.10 -9.52
CA GLU A 202 -6.43 -4.28 -10.41
C GLU A 202 -6.56 -4.67 -11.88
N ARG A 203 -6.70 -5.97 -12.17
CA ARG A 203 -6.94 -6.47 -13.53
C ARG A 203 -8.31 -6.06 -14.09
N ALA A 204 -9.30 -5.85 -13.22
CA ALA A 204 -10.65 -5.47 -13.60
C ALA A 204 -10.92 -3.96 -13.45
N ALA A 205 -9.94 -3.18 -12.98
CA ALA A 205 -10.08 -1.75 -12.74
C ALA A 205 -10.25 -0.99 -14.06
N VAL A 206 -11.31 -0.20 -14.16
CA VAL A 206 -11.55 0.71 -15.28
C VAL A 206 -10.85 2.06 -15.08
N GLN A 207 -10.71 2.49 -13.82
CA GLN A 207 -9.98 3.71 -13.45
C GLN A 207 -9.26 3.50 -12.11
N ARG A 208 -8.24 4.32 -11.89
CA ARG A 208 -7.43 4.33 -10.67
C ARG A 208 -7.31 5.77 -10.17
N ALA A 209 -7.41 5.94 -8.87
CA ALA A 209 -7.19 7.21 -8.19
C ALA A 209 -6.35 6.98 -6.94
N ILE A 210 -5.71 8.03 -6.44
CA ILE A 210 -5.05 8.02 -5.13
C ILE A 210 -5.85 8.94 -4.24
N SER A 211 -6.21 8.47 -3.04
CA SER A 211 -6.93 9.30 -2.09
C SER A 211 -6.01 10.36 -1.47
N ASP A 212 -6.56 11.53 -1.18
CA ASP A 212 -5.82 12.64 -0.58
C ASP A 212 -5.52 12.42 0.92
N GLY A 213 -4.89 13.38 1.57
CA GLY A 213 -4.59 13.32 3.01
C GLY A 213 -5.81 13.18 3.94
N GLY A 214 -7.01 13.49 3.44
CA GLY A 214 -8.28 13.28 4.14
C GLY A 214 -9.04 12.02 3.69
N GLY A 215 -8.42 11.18 2.86
CA GLY A 215 -9.02 9.97 2.30
C GLY A 215 -10.04 10.24 1.19
N ARG A 216 -10.11 11.46 0.65
CA ARG A 216 -11.04 11.79 -0.43
C ARG A 216 -10.49 11.29 -1.76
N PHE A 217 -11.35 10.79 -2.62
CA PHE A 217 -10.99 10.35 -3.96
C PHE A 217 -12.04 10.82 -4.98
N GLU A 218 -11.64 10.86 -6.24
CA GLU A 218 -12.49 11.27 -7.34
C GLU A 218 -12.16 10.48 -8.63
N PHE A 219 -13.20 10.10 -9.35
CA PHE A 219 -13.17 9.57 -10.71
C PHE A 219 -14.01 10.46 -11.61
N GLU A 220 -13.58 10.67 -12.85
CA GLU A 220 -14.27 11.52 -13.83
C GLU A 220 -14.56 10.75 -15.12
N GLY A 221 -15.57 11.20 -15.86
CA GLY A 221 -15.93 10.57 -17.15
C GLY A 221 -16.38 9.12 -17.00
N VAL A 222 -17.01 8.75 -15.88
CA VAL A 222 -17.48 7.39 -15.62
C VAL A 222 -18.74 7.13 -16.44
N GLU A 223 -18.71 6.10 -17.27
CA GLU A 223 -19.86 5.67 -18.04
C GLU A 223 -20.99 5.13 -17.14
N PRO A 224 -22.25 5.17 -17.60
CA PRO A 224 -23.34 4.48 -16.92
C PRO A 224 -23.09 2.98 -16.75
N GLY A 225 -23.38 2.44 -15.56
CA GLY A 225 -23.15 1.04 -15.24
C GLY A 225 -23.11 0.74 -13.74
N ARG A 226 -22.85 -0.53 -13.42
CA ARG A 226 -22.60 -1.02 -12.04
C ARG A 226 -21.11 -1.17 -11.81
N TYR A 227 -20.64 -0.57 -10.74
CA TYR A 227 -19.24 -0.55 -10.35
C TYR A 227 -19.09 -0.88 -8.87
N GLY A 228 -17.94 -1.43 -8.53
CA GLY A 228 -17.42 -1.44 -7.17
C GLY A 228 -16.31 -0.40 -7.05
N VAL A 229 -16.26 0.30 -5.92
CA VAL A 229 -15.08 1.09 -5.54
C VAL A 229 -14.34 0.32 -4.46
N VAL A 230 -13.07 0.00 -4.70
CA VAL A 230 -12.24 -0.79 -3.79
C VAL A 230 -10.99 0.00 -3.42
N ALA A 231 -10.66 0.01 -2.13
CA ALA A 231 -9.37 0.50 -1.65
C ALA A 231 -8.79 -0.51 -0.65
N LEU A 232 -7.48 -0.77 -0.75
CA LEU A 232 -6.76 -1.62 0.19
C LEU A 232 -5.62 -0.82 0.81
N GLU A 233 -5.46 -0.92 2.12
CA GLU A 233 -4.28 -0.42 2.83
C GLU A 233 -3.16 -1.45 2.65
N PRO A 234 -2.10 -1.17 1.89
CA PRO A 234 -1.08 -2.18 1.58
C PRO A 234 -0.14 -2.46 2.77
N SER A 235 -0.18 -1.61 3.80
CA SER A 235 0.73 -1.68 4.95
C SER A 235 -0.01 -1.49 6.27
N GLY A 236 0.65 -1.86 7.36
CA GLY A 236 0.09 -1.80 8.70
C GLY A 236 -0.05 -3.18 9.36
N GLU A 237 -0.11 -3.19 10.68
CA GLU A 237 -0.30 -4.41 11.48
C GLU A 237 -1.70 -5.00 11.27
N ARG A 238 -2.68 -4.12 11.00
CA ARG A 238 -4.07 -4.45 10.68
C ARG A 238 -4.50 -3.66 9.46
N PRO A 239 -4.04 -4.04 8.25
CA PRO A 239 -4.43 -3.32 7.06
C PRO A 239 -5.93 -3.42 6.89
N ARG A 240 -6.47 -2.36 6.32
CA ARG A 240 -7.90 -2.16 6.13
C ARG A 240 -8.25 -2.31 4.68
N SER A 241 -9.50 -2.65 4.44
CA SER A 241 -10.08 -2.67 3.11
C SER A 241 -11.39 -1.90 3.12
N TRP A 242 -11.68 -1.25 2.00
CA TRP A 242 -12.93 -0.55 1.75
C TRP A 242 -13.51 -1.08 0.44
N SER A 243 -14.82 -1.33 0.45
CA SER A 243 -15.58 -1.77 -0.71
C SER A 243 -16.92 -1.03 -0.71
N PHE A 244 -17.23 -0.37 -1.82
CA PHE A 244 -18.47 0.35 -2.00
C PHE A 244 -19.19 -0.10 -3.27
N GLU A 245 -20.51 -0.18 -3.22
CA GLU A 245 -21.35 -0.35 -4.40
C GLU A 245 -21.63 1.01 -5.04
N CYS A 246 -21.47 1.10 -6.35
CA CYS A 246 -21.62 2.33 -7.10
C CYS A 246 -22.43 2.08 -8.38
N LEU A 247 -23.68 2.54 -8.37
CA LEU A 247 -24.54 2.55 -9.55
C LEU A 247 -24.51 3.94 -10.20
N ILE A 248 -24.13 3.99 -11.47
CA ILE A 248 -24.13 5.20 -12.29
C ILE A 248 -25.25 5.08 -13.31
N ALA A 249 -26.32 5.87 -13.13
CA ALA A 249 -27.48 5.84 -14.01
C ALA A 249 -27.38 6.82 -15.20
N GLY A 250 -26.54 7.85 -15.09
CA GLY A 250 -26.41 8.93 -16.08
C GLY A 250 -25.14 9.76 -15.83
N ALA A 251 -25.11 11.01 -16.30
CA ALA A 251 -23.93 11.89 -16.15
C ALA A 251 -23.85 12.64 -14.80
N GLU A 252 -24.73 12.32 -13.86
CA GLU A 252 -24.78 13.01 -12.56
C GLU A 252 -23.59 12.63 -11.66
N ALA A 253 -23.21 13.56 -10.79
CA ALA A 253 -22.19 13.30 -9.80
C ALA A 253 -22.73 12.36 -8.71
N ARG A 254 -22.00 11.28 -8.42
CA ARG A 254 -22.29 10.35 -7.33
C ARG A 254 -21.30 10.55 -6.19
N VAL A 255 -21.80 10.85 -5.00
CA VAL A 255 -21.00 10.92 -3.77
C VAL A 255 -21.25 9.65 -2.97
N LEU A 256 -20.22 8.87 -2.68
CA LEU A 256 -20.30 7.63 -1.91
C LEU A 256 -20.24 7.92 -0.41
N ASP A 257 -21.20 7.38 0.33
CA ASP A 257 -21.26 7.39 1.79
C ASP A 257 -20.76 6.04 2.34
N PRO A 258 -19.66 6.01 3.11
CA PRO A 258 -19.10 4.77 3.67
C PRO A 258 -20.02 3.99 4.60
N SER A 259 -21.08 4.62 5.11
CA SER A 259 -22.06 4.00 6.00
C SER A 259 -23.21 3.35 5.23
N ALA A 260 -23.62 3.95 4.11
CA ALA A 260 -24.77 3.52 3.33
C ALA A 260 -24.41 2.68 2.09
N ASP A 261 -23.26 2.95 1.48
CA ASP A 261 -22.86 2.39 0.19
C ASP A 261 -21.90 1.20 0.31
N ARG A 262 -21.85 0.52 1.47
CA ARG A 262 -20.96 -0.63 1.67
C ARG A 262 -21.32 -1.77 0.72
N ALA A 263 -20.32 -2.34 0.07
CA ALA A 263 -20.53 -3.52 -0.76
C ALA A 263 -20.83 -4.75 0.09
N GLY A 264 -21.61 -5.68 -0.45
CA GLY A 264 -21.87 -6.98 0.16
C GLY A 264 -20.66 -7.93 0.26
N PHE A 265 -19.44 -7.47 -0.05
CA PHE A 265 -18.21 -8.25 0.01
C PHE A 265 -17.08 -7.46 0.67
N GLU A 266 -16.22 -8.16 1.43
CA GLU A 266 -14.97 -7.60 1.96
C GLU A 266 -13.84 -7.78 0.96
N ALA A 267 -13.13 -6.71 0.60
CA ALA A 267 -12.13 -6.77 -0.47
C ALA A 267 -10.91 -7.65 -0.11
N ASP A 268 -10.55 -7.76 1.17
CA ASP A 268 -9.45 -8.58 1.69
C ASP A 268 -9.91 -9.89 2.36
N TRP A 269 -11.17 -10.30 2.11
CA TRP A 269 -11.78 -11.53 2.62
C TRP A 269 -11.85 -11.66 4.15
N GLY A 270 -11.68 -10.55 4.88
CA GLY A 270 -11.70 -10.53 6.35
C GLY A 270 -10.45 -11.14 6.99
N LEU A 271 -9.37 -11.31 6.22
CA LEU A 271 -8.12 -11.88 6.73
C LEU A 271 -7.45 -10.90 7.71
N ARG A 272 -7.23 -11.36 8.95
CA ARG A 272 -6.53 -10.61 10.00
C ARG A 272 -5.34 -11.39 10.56
#